data_AF-A0A535EPT7-F1
#
_entry.id   AF-A0A535EPT7-F1
#
_cell.length_a   1.000
_cell.length_b   1.000
_cell.length_c   1.000
_cell.angle_alpha   90.00
_cell.angle_beta   90.00
_cell.angle_gamma   90.00
#
_symmetry.space_group_name_H-M   'P 1'
#
loop_
_entity.id
_entity.type
_entity.pdbx_description
1 polymer ?
#
loop_
_entity_poly.entity_id
_entity_poly.type
_entity_poly.pdbx_seq_one_letter_code
_entity_poly.pdbx_strand_id
1 'polypeptide(L)'
;MLRLWKGPLIASHSNARALVPGDRQLSDSTVAQLAQRGGVVGVSFYRGHLRTDGRRPNLDDVARHVRHLARAAGGPEHVGLGTDLDGGFASDAAPLRSLSQLSNLGLRLRRDFSSEEVDGILGGNWLRFLKRALPTG
;
A
#
# COMPACT_ATOMS: atom_id res chain seq x y z
N MET A 1 -12.35 -5.88 14.56
CA MET A 1 -12.14 -6.74 13.38
C MET A 1 -11.24 -7.95 13.67
N LEU A 2 -9.93 -7.77 13.93
CA LEU A 2 -8.93 -8.87 14.04
C LEU A 2 -9.29 -9.97 15.07
N ARG A 3 -10.02 -9.65 16.13
CA ARG A 3 -10.47 -10.65 17.12
C ARG A 3 -11.64 -11.51 16.64
N LEU A 4 -12.56 -10.92 15.86
CA LEU A 4 -13.85 -11.50 15.48
C LEU A 4 -13.78 -12.31 14.17
N TRP A 5 -13.05 -11.80 13.18
CA TRP A 5 -12.88 -12.47 11.89
C TRP A 5 -11.55 -13.25 11.86
N LYS A 6 -11.60 -14.51 11.42
CA LYS A 6 -10.44 -15.41 11.35
C LYS A 6 -9.89 -15.59 9.93
N GLY A 7 -10.65 -15.19 8.91
CA GLY A 7 -10.21 -15.27 7.53
C GLY A 7 -9.23 -14.14 7.14
N PRO A 8 -8.86 -14.07 5.85
CA PRO A 8 -8.00 -13.03 5.33
C PRO A 8 -8.64 -11.64 5.50
N LEU A 9 -7.80 -10.62 5.65
CA LEU A 9 -8.19 -9.22 5.77
C LEU A 9 -7.39 -8.37 4.80
N ILE A 10 -7.99 -7.28 4.33
CA ILE A 10 -7.27 -6.29 3.52
C ILE A 10 -7.44 -4.91 4.14
N ALA A 11 -6.43 -4.08 3.94
CA ALA A 11 -6.56 -2.64 4.08
C ALA A 11 -6.43 -2.07 2.67
N SER A 12 -7.57 -1.73 2.03
CA SER A 12 -7.58 -1.40 0.60
C SER A 12 -6.78 -0.15 0.26
N HIS A 13 -6.73 0.83 1.17
CA HIS A 13 -5.98 2.08 1.04
C HIS A 13 -5.55 2.54 2.44
N SER A 14 -4.31 2.30 2.86
CA SER A 14 -3.79 2.67 4.19
C SER A 14 -2.27 2.75 4.15
N ASN A 15 -1.71 3.60 5.02
CA ASN A 15 -0.28 3.85 5.07
C ASN A 15 0.29 3.54 6.47
N ALA A 16 1.60 3.72 6.61
CA ALA A 16 2.35 3.35 7.81
C ALA A 16 2.32 4.47 8.86
N ARG A 17 1.85 4.15 10.08
CA ARG A 17 1.77 5.11 11.19
C ARG A 17 3.13 5.59 11.66
N ALA A 18 4.16 4.76 11.52
CA ALA A 18 5.54 5.13 11.86
C ALA A 18 6.08 6.28 10.99
N LEU A 19 5.55 6.46 9.77
CA LEU A 19 5.99 7.50 8.82
C LEU A 19 5.09 8.75 8.84
N VAL A 20 3.80 8.56 9.12
CA VAL A 20 2.80 9.63 9.27
C VAL A 20 1.91 9.26 10.47
N PRO A 21 2.10 9.90 11.64
CA PRO A 21 1.30 9.61 12.82
C PRO A 21 -0.18 9.95 12.61
N GLY A 22 -1.08 9.11 13.15
CA GLY A 22 -2.53 9.34 13.12
C GLY A 22 -3.33 8.05 13.20
N ASP A 23 -4.60 8.19 13.60
CA ASP A 23 -5.51 7.06 13.87
C ASP A 23 -5.91 6.32 12.59
N ARG A 24 -5.86 7.01 11.43
CA ARG A 24 -6.15 6.44 10.12
C ARG A 24 -5.08 5.45 9.64
N GLN A 25 -3.84 5.59 10.11
CA GLN A 25 -2.72 4.77 9.65
C GLN A 25 -2.56 3.49 10.47
N LEU A 26 -1.91 2.49 9.88
CA LEU A 26 -1.70 1.19 10.53
C LEU A 26 -0.39 1.19 11.32
N SER A 27 -0.43 0.61 12.53
CA SER A 27 0.80 0.28 13.25
C SER A 27 1.50 -0.92 12.61
N ASP A 28 2.80 -1.03 12.78
CA ASP A 28 3.59 -2.17 12.28
C ASP A 28 3.03 -3.50 12.82
N SER A 29 2.61 -3.53 14.09
CA SER A 29 1.96 -4.71 14.68
C SER A 29 0.62 -5.07 14.05
N THR A 30 -0.12 -4.09 13.52
CA THR A 30 -1.38 -4.34 12.79
C THR A 30 -1.09 -4.87 11.39
N VAL A 31 -0.08 -4.30 10.72
CA VAL A 31 0.39 -4.76 9.40
C VAL A 31 0.87 -6.21 9.48
N ALA A 32 1.71 -6.54 10.46
CA ALA A 32 2.19 -7.90 10.70
C ALA A 32 1.05 -8.91 10.94
N GLN A 33 0.06 -8.55 11.78
CA GLN A 33 -1.09 -9.43 12.04
C GLN A 33 -1.97 -9.64 10.81
N LEU A 34 -2.09 -8.64 9.94
CA LEU A 34 -2.81 -8.74 8.68
C LEU A 34 -2.06 -9.65 7.70
N ALA A 35 -0.74 -9.47 7.58
CA ALA A 35 0.14 -10.27 6.73
C ALA A 35 0.14 -11.76 7.14
N GLN A 36 0.22 -12.05 8.45
CA GLN A 36 0.12 -13.42 9.00
C GLN A 36 -1.17 -14.16 8.61
N ARG A 37 -2.21 -13.42 8.20
CA ARG A 37 -3.50 -13.98 7.73
C ARG A 37 -3.61 -14.00 6.21
N GLY A 38 -2.49 -13.82 5.50
CA GLY A 38 -2.43 -13.72 4.06
C GLY A 38 -2.97 -12.40 3.50
N GLY A 39 -3.18 -11.38 4.33
CA GLY A 39 -3.78 -10.12 3.90
C GLY A 39 -2.89 -9.27 2.98
N VAL A 40 -3.48 -8.21 2.39
CA VAL A 40 -2.75 -7.21 1.59
C VAL A 40 -3.09 -5.79 2.08
N VAL A 41 -2.08 -4.93 2.17
CA VAL A 41 -2.22 -3.49 2.43
C VAL A 41 -1.98 -2.71 1.14
N GLY A 42 -3.00 -2.01 0.65
CA GLY A 42 -2.88 -1.07 -0.47
C GLY A 42 -2.41 0.30 -0.01
N VAL A 43 -1.36 0.84 -0.61
CA VAL A 43 -0.82 2.16 -0.26
C VAL A 43 -1.68 3.28 -0.86
N SER A 44 -2.19 4.16 0.00
CA SER A 44 -2.95 5.37 -0.36
C SER A 44 -2.04 6.48 -0.89
N PHE A 45 -2.53 7.18 -1.91
CA PHE A 45 -1.81 8.25 -2.57
C PHE A 45 -2.21 9.63 -2.03
N TYR A 46 -3.09 9.69 -1.03
CA TYR A 46 -3.48 10.96 -0.43
C TYR A 46 -2.30 11.61 0.32
N ARG A 47 -2.05 12.89 0.07
CA ARG A 47 -0.96 13.68 0.68
C ARG A 47 -0.88 13.52 2.19
N GLY A 48 -2.02 13.65 2.88
CA GLY A 48 -2.10 13.53 4.33
C GLY A 48 -1.75 12.14 4.87
N HIS A 49 -1.68 11.13 4.00
CA HIS A 49 -1.23 9.79 4.33
C HIS A 49 0.23 9.51 3.95
N LEU A 50 0.83 10.35 3.11
CA LEU A 50 2.19 10.19 2.60
C LEU A 50 3.21 11.06 3.30
N ARG A 51 2.82 12.21 3.87
CA ARG A 51 3.71 13.18 4.52
C ARG A 51 2.95 14.17 5.39
N THR A 52 3.68 14.81 6.31
CA THR A 52 3.13 15.77 7.29
C THR A 52 3.53 17.22 7.05
N ASP A 53 4.53 17.48 6.21
CA ASP A 53 5.13 18.82 6.02
C ASP A 53 4.35 19.74 5.04
N GLY A 54 3.13 19.34 4.64
CA GLY A 54 2.25 20.12 3.76
C GLY A 54 2.68 20.22 2.29
N ARG A 55 3.89 19.77 1.94
CA ARG A 55 4.36 19.80 0.55
C ARG A 55 3.59 18.81 -0.31
N ARG A 56 3.55 19.06 -1.62
CA ARG A 56 2.98 18.12 -2.59
C ARG A 56 3.76 16.80 -2.53
N PRO A 57 3.09 15.65 -2.39
CA PRO A 57 3.78 14.37 -2.35
C PRO A 57 4.34 14.01 -3.73
N ASN A 58 5.27 13.07 -3.76
CA ASN A 58 5.81 12.48 -4.98
C ASN A 58 5.86 10.94 -4.88
N LEU A 59 6.30 10.29 -5.95
CA LEU A 59 6.38 8.83 -6.00
C LEU A 59 7.44 8.22 -5.07
N ASP A 60 8.45 8.99 -4.65
CA ASP A 60 9.42 8.52 -3.65
C ASP A 60 8.78 8.47 -2.25
N ASP A 61 7.81 9.35 -1.95
CA ASP A 61 6.99 9.23 -0.74
C ASP A 61 6.17 7.93 -0.74
N VAL A 62 5.59 7.56 -1.89
CA VAL A 62 4.87 6.29 -2.05
C VAL A 62 5.81 5.10 -1.85
N ALA A 63 6.96 5.10 -2.53
CA ALA A 63 7.96 4.03 -2.42
C ALA A 63 8.47 3.87 -0.98
N ARG A 64 8.65 4.98 -0.25
CA ARG A 64 9.01 4.97 1.18
C ARG A 64 7.97 4.23 2.03
N HIS A 65 6.68 4.45 1.78
CA HIS A 65 5.62 3.72 2.48
C HIS A 65 5.56 2.25 2.09
N VAL A 66 5.73 1.92 0.79
CA VAL A 66 5.79 0.53 0.33
C VAL A 66 6.91 -0.24 1.05
N ARG A 67 8.12 0.32 1.11
CA ARG A 67 9.26 -0.29 1.83
C ARG A 67 8.96 -0.54 3.30
N HIS A 68 8.45 0.47 4.00
CA HIS A 68 8.17 0.33 5.42
C HIS A 68 7.10 -0.73 5.68
N LEU A 69 6.03 -0.73 4.90
CA LEU A 69 4.96 -1.72 5.03
C LEU A 69 5.44 -3.13 4.68
N ALA A 70 6.27 -3.29 3.64
CA ALA A 70 6.85 -4.58 3.29
C ALA A 70 7.70 -5.13 4.44
N ARG A 71 8.56 -4.29 5.04
CA ARG A 71 9.33 -4.66 6.23
C ARG A 71 8.43 -5.06 7.40
N ALA A 72 7.40 -4.28 7.71
CA ALA A 72 6.48 -4.56 8.80
C ALA A 72 5.63 -5.83 8.56
N ALA A 73 5.31 -6.12 7.30
CA ALA A 73 4.57 -7.31 6.91
C ALA A 73 5.43 -8.58 6.87
N GLY A 74 6.76 -8.45 6.89
CA GLY A 74 7.70 -9.57 6.72
C GLY A 74 8.07 -9.87 5.26
N GLY A 75 7.52 -9.11 4.31
CA GLY A 75 7.79 -9.26 2.88
C GLY A 75 6.89 -8.38 1.99
N PRO A 76 7.29 -8.13 0.72
CA PRO A 76 6.53 -7.31 -0.21
C PRO A 76 5.24 -7.96 -0.73
N GLU A 77 5.05 -9.27 -0.57
CA GLU A 77 3.89 -10.04 -1.04
C GLU A 77 2.55 -9.61 -0.39
N HIS A 78 2.63 -8.85 0.69
CA HIS A 78 1.50 -8.34 1.45
C HIS A 78 1.25 -6.84 1.22
N VAL A 79 1.91 -6.22 0.22
CA VAL A 79 1.77 -4.80 -0.09
C VAL A 79 1.29 -4.61 -1.52
N GLY A 80 0.34 -3.73 -1.74
CA GLY A 80 -0.19 -3.40 -3.07
C GLY A 80 -0.40 -1.90 -3.25
N LEU A 81 -0.93 -1.51 -4.41
CA LEU A 81 -1.43 -0.16 -4.61
C LEU A 81 -2.88 -0.04 -4.18
N GLY A 82 -3.22 1.07 -3.53
CA GLY A 82 -4.55 1.38 -3.04
C GLY A 82 -4.80 2.87 -3.19
N THR A 83 -4.71 3.38 -4.41
CA THR A 83 -4.38 4.79 -4.69
C THR A 83 -5.36 5.78 -4.07
N ASP A 84 -6.65 5.41 -3.96
CA ASP A 84 -7.71 6.30 -3.48
C ASP A 84 -7.92 7.52 -4.40
N LEU A 85 -7.45 7.45 -5.65
CA LEU A 85 -7.68 8.50 -6.64
C LEU A 85 -9.19 8.68 -6.87
N ASP A 86 -9.61 9.93 -7.02
CA ASP A 86 -11.02 10.37 -7.05
C ASP A 86 -11.80 10.16 -5.73
N GLY A 87 -11.12 9.81 -4.63
CA GLY A 87 -11.69 9.68 -3.28
C GLY A 87 -12.04 11.02 -2.59
N GLY A 88 -12.19 12.11 -3.34
CA GLY A 88 -12.63 13.42 -2.81
C GLY A 88 -11.52 14.39 -2.41
N PHE A 89 -10.26 14.16 -2.81
CA PHE A 89 -9.17 15.11 -2.63
C PHE A 89 -8.74 15.78 -3.94
N ALA A 90 -8.27 17.02 -3.84
CA ALA A 90 -7.76 17.77 -4.99
C ALA A 90 -6.55 17.08 -5.62
N SER A 91 -6.39 17.22 -6.94
CA SER A 91 -5.32 16.54 -7.71
C SER A 91 -3.90 16.94 -7.29
N ASP A 92 -3.74 18.08 -6.62
CA ASP A 92 -2.48 18.53 -6.01
C ASP A 92 -2.13 17.77 -4.73
N ALA A 93 -3.09 17.07 -4.12
CA ALA A 93 -2.92 16.19 -2.98
C ALA A 93 -2.49 14.77 -3.38
N ALA A 94 -2.28 14.51 -4.67
CA ALA A 94 -1.78 13.24 -5.18
C ALA A 94 -0.31 13.34 -5.67
N PRO A 95 0.48 12.25 -5.57
CA PRO A 95 1.85 12.17 -6.09
C PRO A 95 1.91 12.09 -7.61
N LEU A 96 0.75 11.90 -8.26
CA LEU A 96 0.60 11.81 -9.71
C LEU A 96 -0.36 12.90 -10.21
N ARG A 97 -0.09 13.40 -11.42
CA ARG A 97 -1.03 14.23 -12.20
C ARG A 97 -1.85 13.39 -13.18
N SER A 98 -1.34 12.22 -13.56
CA SER A 98 -2.00 11.30 -14.49
C SER A 98 -1.62 9.85 -14.16
N LEU A 99 -2.54 8.91 -14.41
CA LEU A 99 -2.32 7.47 -14.24
C LEU A 99 -1.15 6.94 -15.08
N SER A 100 -0.85 7.58 -16.22
CA SER A 100 0.29 7.21 -17.07
C SER A 100 1.63 7.27 -16.33
N GLN A 101 1.72 8.04 -15.25
CA GLN A 101 2.91 8.19 -14.42
C GLN A 101 3.12 7.04 -13.43
N LEU A 102 2.20 6.06 -13.33
CA LEU A 102 2.38 4.88 -12.48
C LEU A 102 3.59 4.03 -12.88
N SER A 103 3.97 4.02 -14.16
CA SER A 103 5.19 3.35 -14.65
C SER A 103 6.46 3.86 -13.94
N ASN A 104 6.50 5.15 -13.58
CA ASN A 104 7.60 5.77 -12.87
C ASN A 104 7.71 5.31 -11.41
N LEU A 105 6.64 4.73 -10.84
CA LEU A 105 6.68 4.13 -9.51
C LEU A 105 7.43 2.80 -9.56
N GLY A 106 7.18 1.97 -10.58
CA GLY A 106 7.90 0.71 -10.77
C GLY A 106 9.42 0.92 -10.85
N LEU A 107 9.86 1.95 -11.59
CA LEU A 107 11.29 2.32 -11.66
C LEU A 107 11.89 2.69 -10.30
N ARG A 108 11.13 3.35 -9.42
CA ARG A 108 11.59 3.71 -8.07
C ARG A 108 11.64 2.50 -7.15
N LEU A 109 10.64 1.63 -7.22
CA LEU A 109 10.57 0.42 -6.41
C LEU A 109 11.68 -0.57 -6.74
N ARG A 110 12.15 -0.60 -8.01
CA ARG A 110 13.31 -1.42 -8.42
C ARG A 110 14.63 -1.11 -7.71
N ARG A 111 14.71 -0.01 -6.96
CA ARG A 111 15.88 0.30 -6.11
C ARG A 111 15.98 -0.61 -4.90
N ASP A 112 14.86 -1.18 -4.45
CA ASP A 112 14.74 -1.88 -3.18
C ASP A 112 14.11 -3.28 -3.33
N PHE A 113 13.52 -3.56 -4.49
CA PHE A 113 12.79 -4.79 -4.78
C PHE A 113 13.20 -5.33 -6.15
N SER A 114 13.19 -6.66 -6.28
CA SER A 114 13.34 -7.36 -7.54
C SER A 114 12.19 -7.06 -8.51
N SER A 115 12.37 -7.35 -9.79
CA SER A 115 11.31 -7.15 -10.79
C SER A 115 10.02 -7.92 -10.44
N GLU A 116 10.13 -9.15 -9.94
CA GLU A 116 8.97 -9.96 -9.55
C GLU A 116 8.21 -9.35 -8.36
N GLU A 117 8.94 -8.86 -7.36
CA GLU A 117 8.34 -8.18 -6.20
C GLU A 117 7.67 -6.87 -6.62
N VAL A 118 8.27 -6.10 -7.53
CA VAL A 118 7.69 -4.89 -8.10
C VAL A 118 6.38 -5.22 -8.83
N ASP A 119 6.38 -6.23 -9.69
CA ASP A 119 5.16 -6.66 -10.40
C ASP A 119 4.08 -7.14 -9.42
N GLY A 120 4.50 -7.80 -8.33
CA GLY A 120 3.65 -8.11 -7.18
C GLY A 120 3.00 -6.87 -6.59
N ILE A 121 3.79 -5.87 -6.20
CA ILE A 121 3.32 -4.63 -5.57
C ILE A 121 2.39 -3.85 -6.50
N LEU A 122 2.72 -3.78 -7.79
CA LEU A 122 1.93 -3.05 -8.79
C LEU A 122 0.57 -3.70 -9.07
N GLY A 123 0.39 -4.99 -8.76
CA GLY A 123 -0.91 -5.65 -8.86
C GLY A 123 -0.92 -7.16 -8.62
N GLY A 124 0.20 -7.85 -8.82
CA GLY A 124 0.28 -9.31 -8.65
C GLY A 124 -0.15 -9.81 -7.26
N ASN A 125 0.13 -9.04 -6.20
CA ASN A 125 -0.28 -9.35 -4.83
C ASN A 125 -1.80 -9.33 -4.66
N TRP A 126 -2.46 -8.33 -5.24
CA TRP A 126 -3.93 -8.28 -5.26
C TRP A 126 -4.52 -9.46 -6.03
N LEU A 127 -3.96 -9.79 -7.20
CA LEU A 127 -4.43 -10.93 -7.99
C LEU A 127 -4.27 -12.25 -7.24
N ARG A 128 -3.12 -12.48 -6.58
CA ARG A 128 -2.89 -13.64 -5.73
C ARG A 128 -3.89 -13.71 -4.58
N PHE A 129 -4.12 -12.58 -3.92
CA PHE A 129 -5.10 -12.49 -2.84
C PHE A 129 -6.51 -12.86 -3.31
N LEU A 130 -6.98 -12.23 -4.39
CA LEU A 130 -8.33 -12.43 -4.92
C LEU A 130 -8.56 -13.88 -5.37
N LYS A 131 -7.59 -14.48 -6.06
CA LYS A 131 -7.65 -15.89 -6.48
C LYS A 131 -7.81 -16.87 -5.31
N ARG A 132 -7.21 -16.55 -4.15
CA ARG A 132 -7.31 -17.39 -2.95
C ARG A 132 -8.59 -17.10 -2.15
N ALA A 133 -9.08 -15.86 -2.17
CA ALA A 133 -10.16 -15.41 -1.31
C ALA A 133 -11.55 -15.53 -1.94
N LEU A 134 -11.64 -15.55 -3.28
CA LEU A 134 -12.91 -15.72 -4.00
C LEU A 134 -13.22 -17.20 -4.24
N PRO A 135 -14.50 -17.60 -4.27
CA PRO A 135 -14.88 -18.97 -4.62
C PRO A 135 -14.38 -19.34 -6.02
N THR A 136 -13.85 -20.55 -6.17
CA THR A 136 -13.67 -21.16 -7.48
C THR A 136 -15.04 -21.59 -7.99
N GLY A 137 -15.55 -20.92 -9.02
CA GLY A 137 -16.73 -21.35 -9.77
C GLY A 137 -16.45 -22.56 -10.64
#